data_AF-A0A9D7GF38-F1
#
_entry.id   AF-A0A9D7GF38-F1
#
_cell.length_a   1.000
_cell.length_b   1.000
_cell.length_c   1.000
_cell.angle_alpha   90.00
_cell.angle_beta   90.00
_cell.angle_gamma   90.00
#
_symmetry.space_group_name_H-M   'P 1'
#
loop_
_entity.id
_entity.type
_entity.pdbx_description
1 polymer ?
#
loop_
_entity_poly.entity_id
_entity_poly.type
_entity_poly.pdbx_seq_one_letter_code
_entity_poly.pdbx_strand_id
1 'polypeptide(L)'
;MTNLLSDFNIPRYIRILLYFTLANLAILALRNYIVGDHMFNFLKSNLLSGIAPFILALCLTYFSGKLNNFWFILGSMLWLLFYPNSPYMISDLIHLHEEVKDSVIPQLIVFDTFIVFSIAMLSLFYGFVSLKLMFNLFRQRFGDRWAHGAIFFSLILSCLGFYMGRAILSEVKLGNGYLYSWEVFWNPHLLSTLY
;
A
#
# COMPACT_ATOMS: atom_id res chain seq x y z
N MET A 1 -31.64 -20.79 2.65
CA MET A 1 -30.46 -19.94 2.36
C MET A 1 -30.06 -19.29 3.67
N THR A 2 -29.16 -19.96 4.38
CA THR A 2 -28.66 -19.55 5.69
C THR A 2 -27.80 -18.29 5.54
N ASN A 3 -28.01 -17.35 6.45
CA ASN A 3 -27.32 -16.07 6.54
C ASN A 3 -25.80 -16.27 6.71
N LEU A 4 -25.08 -16.47 5.61
CA LEU A 4 -23.60 -16.55 5.57
C LEU A 4 -22.92 -15.18 5.76
N LEU A 5 -23.70 -14.11 5.92
CA LEU A 5 -23.21 -12.74 6.11
C LEU A 5 -23.29 -12.26 7.58
N SER A 6 -23.91 -13.00 8.50
CA SER A 6 -24.16 -12.53 9.87
C SER A 6 -23.00 -12.71 10.85
N ASP A 7 -22.03 -13.58 10.54
CA ASP A 7 -21.00 -13.98 11.51
C ASP A 7 -19.62 -13.37 11.20
N PHE A 8 -19.56 -12.37 10.32
CA PHE A 8 -18.35 -11.61 10.05
C PHE A 8 -18.21 -10.48 11.07
N ASN A 9 -17.75 -10.81 12.28
CA ASN A 9 -17.49 -9.80 13.30
C ASN A 9 -16.21 -9.04 12.94
N ILE A 10 -16.31 -8.05 12.04
CA ILE A 10 -15.19 -7.22 11.61
C ILE A 10 -14.60 -6.55 12.86
N PRO A 11 -13.34 -6.86 13.22
CA PRO A 11 -12.74 -6.33 14.42
C PRO A 11 -12.71 -4.81 14.39
N ARG A 12 -12.88 -4.19 15.57
CA ARG A 12 -13.11 -2.75 15.72
C ARG A 12 -12.04 -1.90 15.02
N TYR A 13 -10.79 -2.35 15.00
CA TYR A 13 -9.68 -1.65 14.33
C TYR A 13 -9.82 -1.58 12.80
N ILE A 14 -10.37 -2.62 12.13
CA ILE A 14 -10.60 -2.59 10.68
C ILE A 14 -11.69 -1.59 10.33
N ARG A 15 -12.75 -1.52 11.14
CA ARG A 15 -13.82 -0.51 10.96
C ARG A 15 -13.28 0.92 11.08
N ILE A 16 -12.43 1.17 12.09
CA ILE A 16 -11.77 2.47 12.26
C ILE A 16 -10.93 2.83 11.04
N LEU A 17 -10.14 1.89 10.50
CA LEU A 17 -9.36 2.14 9.29
C LEU A 17 -10.25 2.47 8.08
N LEU A 18 -11.36 1.76 7.89
CA LEU A 18 -12.30 2.05 6.80
C LEU A 18 -12.90 3.44 6.91
N TYR A 19 -13.34 3.86 8.11
CA TYR A 19 -13.83 5.21 8.32
C TYR A 19 -12.75 6.26 8.06
N PHE A 20 -11.51 6.00 8.50
CA PHE A 20 -10.38 6.90 8.27
C PHE A 20 -10.02 7.00 6.77
N THR A 21 -10.11 5.88 6.03
CA THR A 21 -9.96 5.84 4.57
C THR A 21 -11.01 6.69 3.86
N LEU A 22 -12.29 6.52 4.22
CA LEU A 22 -13.37 7.31 3.63
C LEU A 22 -13.21 8.80 3.92
N ALA A 23 -12.84 9.15 5.15
CA ALA A 23 -12.60 10.55 5.54
C ALA A 23 -11.45 11.16 4.72
N ASN A 24 -10.32 10.47 4.60
CA ASN A 24 -9.18 10.96 3.82
C ASN A 24 -9.50 11.11 2.32
N LEU A 25 -10.24 10.16 1.73
CA LEU A 25 -10.68 10.25 0.34
C LEU A 25 -11.67 11.41 0.13
N ALA A 26 -12.57 11.66 1.08
CA ALA A 26 -13.50 12.78 1.02
C ALA A 26 -12.77 14.13 1.12
N ILE A 27 -11.79 14.24 2.01
CA ILE A 27 -10.94 15.44 2.14
C ILE A 27 -10.16 15.70 0.84
N LEU A 28 -9.57 14.66 0.24
CA LEU A 28 -8.87 14.76 -1.04
C LEU A 28 -9.82 15.18 -2.17
N ALA A 29 -11.03 14.62 -2.23
CA ALA A 29 -12.03 15.00 -3.22
C ALA A 29 -12.49 16.45 -3.07
N LEU A 30 -12.71 16.90 -1.82
CA LEU A 30 -13.07 18.29 -1.51
C LEU A 30 -11.93 19.25 -1.90
N ARG A 31 -10.67 18.91 -1.59
CA ARG A 31 -9.50 19.68 -2.03
C ARG A 31 -9.48 19.82 -3.54
N ASN A 32 -9.63 18.72 -4.28
CA ASN A 32 -9.62 18.74 -5.75
C ASN A 32 -10.77 19.58 -6.32
N TYR A 33 -11.94 19.57 -5.67
CA TYR A 33 -13.07 20.40 -6.09
C TYR A 33 -12.82 21.90 -5.86
N ILE A 34 -12.23 22.27 -4.71
CA ILE A 34 -11.96 23.68 -4.36
C ILE A 34 -10.80 24.24 -5.19
N VAL A 35 -9.72 23.48 -5.34
CA VAL A 35 -8.49 23.94 -6.04
C VAL A 35 -8.63 23.79 -7.56
N GLY A 36 -9.50 22.90 -8.04
CA GLY A 36 -9.70 22.64 -9.47
C GLY A 36 -8.55 21.88 -10.14
N ASP A 37 -7.59 21.42 -9.35
CA ASP A 37 -6.41 20.69 -9.81
C ASP A 37 -6.41 19.24 -9.28
N HIS A 38 -5.84 18.35 -10.10
CA HIS A 38 -5.84 16.91 -9.91
C HIS A 38 -4.45 16.34 -9.59
N MET A 39 -3.46 17.19 -9.29
CA MET A 39 -2.08 16.78 -9.01
C MET A 39 -1.99 15.66 -7.98
N PHE A 40 -2.85 15.63 -6.96
CA PHE A 40 -2.83 14.61 -5.91
C PHE A 40 -3.63 13.32 -6.21
N ASN A 41 -4.13 13.12 -7.44
CA ASN A 41 -4.86 11.90 -7.78
C ASN A 41 -3.98 10.63 -7.68
N PHE A 42 -2.66 10.74 -7.80
CA PHE A 42 -1.75 9.60 -7.61
C PHE A 42 -1.85 9.00 -6.19
N LEU A 43 -2.22 9.80 -5.17
CA LEU A 43 -2.44 9.32 -3.79
C LEU A 43 -3.52 8.24 -3.71
N LYS A 44 -4.51 8.26 -4.62
CA LYS A 44 -5.56 7.22 -4.70
C LYS A 44 -4.97 5.89 -5.15
N SER A 45 -4.12 5.91 -6.18
CA SER A 45 -3.41 4.72 -6.67
C SER A 45 -2.45 4.15 -5.63
N ASN A 46 -1.73 5.05 -4.96
CA ASN A 46 -0.83 4.71 -3.86
C ASN A 46 -1.60 4.05 -2.70
N LEU A 47 -2.74 4.62 -2.30
CA LEU A 47 -3.59 4.02 -1.27
C LEU A 47 -4.13 2.64 -1.69
N LEU A 48 -4.53 2.46 -2.95
CA LEU A 48 -4.96 1.15 -3.48
C LEU A 48 -3.82 0.11 -3.36
N SER A 49 -2.60 0.50 -3.70
CA SER A 49 -1.42 -0.35 -3.58
C SER A 49 -1.08 -0.70 -2.13
N GLY A 50 -1.27 0.25 -1.20
CA GLY A 50 -1.12 0.02 0.25
C GLY A 50 -2.21 -0.89 0.85
N ILE A 51 -3.41 -0.87 0.28
CA ILE A 51 -4.52 -1.73 0.71
C ILE A 51 -4.36 -3.18 0.19
N ALA A 52 -3.66 -3.38 -0.94
CA ALA A 52 -3.48 -4.69 -1.56
C ALA A 52 -2.95 -5.80 -0.62
N PRO A 53 -1.84 -5.62 0.14
CA PRO A 53 -1.37 -6.66 1.06
C PRO A 53 -2.36 -6.90 2.21
N PHE A 54 -3.12 -5.90 2.64
CA PHE A 54 -4.17 -6.08 3.63
C PHE A 54 -5.32 -6.96 3.11
N ILE A 55 -5.79 -6.72 1.88
CA ILE A 55 -6.82 -7.55 1.23
C ILE A 55 -6.32 -8.99 1.08
N LEU A 56 -5.09 -9.20 0.62
CA LEU A 56 -4.51 -10.54 0.49
C LEU A 56 -4.45 -11.27 1.83
N ALA A 57 -4.01 -10.59 2.91
CA ALA A 57 -3.97 -11.18 4.24
C ALA A 57 -5.36 -11.53 4.78
N LEU A 58 -6.38 -10.69 4.50
CA LEU A 58 -7.78 -10.99 4.83
C LEU A 58 -8.30 -12.21 4.07
N CYS A 59 -8.07 -12.28 2.75
CA CYS A 59 -8.46 -13.43 1.94
C CYS A 59 -7.82 -14.73 2.47
N LEU A 60 -6.52 -14.69 2.77
CA LEU A 60 -5.82 -15.83 3.36
C LEU A 60 -6.36 -16.21 4.73
N THR A 61 -6.72 -15.23 5.55
CA THR A 61 -7.35 -15.47 6.86
C THR A 61 -8.70 -16.17 6.69
N TYR A 62 -9.52 -15.69 5.76
CA TYR A 62 -10.85 -16.23 5.50
C TYR A 62 -10.82 -17.66 4.94
N PHE A 63 -9.95 -17.93 3.97
CA PHE A 63 -9.83 -19.25 3.35
C PHE A 63 -8.89 -20.19 4.09
N SER A 64 -8.28 -19.77 5.20
CA SER A 64 -7.25 -20.50 5.95
C SER A 64 -7.61 -21.96 6.24
N GLY A 65 -8.86 -22.23 6.66
CA GLY A 65 -9.36 -23.57 6.97
C GLY A 65 -9.66 -24.47 5.76
N LYS A 66 -9.71 -23.92 4.55
CA LYS A 66 -9.96 -24.68 3.30
C LYS A 66 -8.72 -24.81 2.40
N LEU A 67 -7.71 -23.98 2.62
CA LEU A 67 -6.50 -23.97 1.80
C LEU A 67 -5.55 -25.09 2.21
N ASN A 68 -4.99 -25.79 1.23
CA ASN A 68 -3.82 -26.66 1.43
C ASN A 68 -2.56 -25.81 1.68
N ASN A 69 -1.53 -26.39 2.30
CA ASN A 69 -0.27 -25.72 2.61
C ASN A 69 0.38 -25.07 1.39
N PHE A 70 0.32 -25.71 0.21
CA PHE A 70 0.85 -25.16 -1.04
C PHE A 70 0.20 -23.80 -1.40
N TRP A 71 -1.13 -23.74 -1.44
CA TRP A 71 -1.85 -22.52 -1.79
C TRP A 71 -1.70 -21.43 -0.73
N PHE A 72 -1.58 -21.81 0.54
CA PHE A 72 -1.27 -20.87 1.61
C PHE A 72 0.12 -20.23 1.43
N ILE A 73 1.15 -21.03 1.12
CA ILE A 73 2.50 -20.53 0.88
C ILE A 73 2.52 -19.64 -0.37
N LEU A 74 1.89 -20.07 -1.46
CA LEU A 74 1.80 -19.27 -2.69
C LEU A 74 1.14 -17.91 -2.44
N GLY A 75 0.01 -17.89 -1.73
CA GLY A 75 -0.64 -16.63 -1.36
C GLY A 75 0.19 -15.80 -0.39
N SER A 76 0.95 -16.43 0.50
CA SER A 76 1.88 -15.72 1.40
C SER A 76 3.07 -15.10 0.64
N MET A 77 3.57 -15.76 -0.40
CA MET A 77 4.58 -15.21 -1.30
C MET A 77 4.04 -14.04 -2.10
N LEU A 78 2.81 -14.14 -2.61
CA LEU A 78 2.14 -13.03 -3.30
C LEU A 78 1.93 -11.85 -2.35
N TRP A 79 1.47 -12.11 -1.12
CA TRP A 79 1.38 -11.11 -0.06
C TRP A 79 2.71 -10.42 0.19
N LEU A 80 3.80 -11.19 0.29
CA LEU A 80 5.14 -10.67 0.56
C LEU A 80 5.65 -9.75 -0.57
N LEU A 81 5.23 -9.99 -1.81
CA LEU A 81 5.57 -9.16 -2.97
C LEU A 81 4.90 -7.78 -2.90
N PHE A 82 3.66 -7.71 -2.41
CA PHE A 82 2.91 -6.46 -2.25
C PHE A 82 3.16 -5.75 -0.91
N TYR A 83 3.68 -6.46 0.10
CA TYR A 83 4.00 -5.90 1.41
C TYR A 83 4.97 -4.69 1.39
N PRO A 84 6.12 -4.71 0.67
CA PRO A 84 7.03 -3.55 0.61
C PRO A 84 6.38 -2.29 0.07
N ASN A 85 5.27 -2.41 -0.66
CA ASN A 85 4.57 -1.28 -1.26
C ASN A 85 3.78 -0.47 -0.20
N SER A 86 3.38 -1.05 0.94
CA SER A 86 2.66 -0.31 1.99
C SER A 86 3.54 0.75 2.70
N PRO A 87 4.79 0.46 3.10
CA PRO A 87 5.71 1.49 3.60
C PRO A 87 6.19 2.49 2.53
N TYR A 88 6.20 2.10 1.26
CA TYR A 88 6.75 2.90 0.14
C TYR A 88 6.08 4.28 0.00
N MET A 89 4.80 4.40 0.35
CA MET A 89 4.07 5.67 0.34
C MET A 89 4.69 6.77 1.21
N ILE A 90 5.48 6.42 2.24
CA ILE A 90 6.16 7.40 3.08
C ILE A 90 7.30 8.09 2.32
N SER A 91 7.97 7.40 1.39
CA SER A 91 9.01 8.03 0.57
C SER A 91 8.46 8.95 -0.53
N ASP A 92 7.24 8.70 -1.01
CA ASP A 92 6.58 9.60 -1.97
C ASP A 92 6.22 10.95 -1.32
N LEU A 93 6.09 11.01 0.02
CA LEU A 93 5.93 12.26 0.77
C LEU A 93 7.09 13.25 0.51
N ILE A 94 8.30 12.72 0.33
CA ILE A 94 9.53 13.51 0.23
C ILE A 94 9.64 14.15 -1.16
N HIS A 95 9.35 13.40 -2.22
CA HIS A 95 9.41 13.92 -3.60
C HIS A 95 8.34 14.97 -3.88
N LEU A 96 7.16 14.80 -3.29
CA LEU A 96 6.08 15.76 -3.40
C LEU A 96 6.45 17.14 -2.82
N HIS A 97 7.32 17.17 -1.80
CA HIS A 97 7.80 18.41 -1.19
C HIS A 97 8.75 19.18 -2.11
N GLU A 98 9.36 18.52 -3.10
CA GLU A 98 10.20 19.17 -4.11
C GLU A 98 9.37 19.78 -5.24
N GLU A 99 8.32 19.10 -5.72
CA GLU A 99 7.42 19.64 -6.76
C GLU A 99 6.47 20.73 -6.23
N VAL A 100 6.00 20.62 -4.99
CA VAL A 100 5.08 21.61 -4.38
C VAL A 100 5.75 22.96 -4.11
N LYS A 101 7.09 23.03 -4.07
CA LYS A 101 7.82 24.31 -3.92
C LYS A 101 7.55 25.30 -5.04
N ASP A 102 7.11 24.83 -6.22
CA ASP A 102 6.78 25.69 -7.37
C ASP A 102 5.33 26.22 -7.34
N SER A 103 4.54 25.87 -6.32
CA SER A 103 3.15 26.32 -6.19
C SER A 103 3.00 27.63 -5.40
N VAL A 104 2.24 28.56 -5.99
CA VAL A 104 2.20 30.01 -5.69
C VAL A 104 1.55 30.39 -4.34
N ILE A 105 1.02 29.43 -3.56
CA ILE A 105 0.25 29.71 -2.34
C ILE A 105 0.80 28.93 -1.12
N PRO A 106 1.62 29.55 -0.25
CA PRO A 106 2.29 28.86 0.87
C PRO A 106 1.34 28.25 1.91
N GLN A 107 0.11 28.75 2.07
CA GLN A 107 -0.87 28.18 3.00
C GLN A 107 -1.44 26.83 2.53
N LEU A 108 -1.52 26.61 1.20
CA LEU A 108 -2.04 25.38 0.63
C LEU A 108 -1.04 24.23 0.76
N ILE A 109 0.26 24.54 0.75
CA ILE A 109 1.36 23.58 0.92
C ILE A 109 1.25 22.83 2.24
N VAL A 110 0.92 23.53 3.33
CA VAL A 110 0.76 22.92 4.66
C VAL A 110 -0.42 21.94 4.65
N PHE A 111 -1.55 22.36 4.09
CA PHE A 111 -2.75 21.52 4.00
C PHE A 111 -2.52 20.28 3.13
N ASP A 112 -1.91 20.45 1.96
CA ASP A 112 -1.58 19.36 1.05
C ASP A 112 -0.59 18.38 1.70
N THR A 113 0.42 18.89 2.42
CA THR A 113 1.35 18.04 3.19
C THR A 113 0.63 17.20 4.25
N PHE A 114 -0.35 17.78 4.95
CA PHE A 114 -1.16 17.05 5.94
C PHE A 114 -2.03 15.96 5.31
N ILE A 115 -2.66 16.22 4.16
CA ILE A 115 -3.43 15.20 3.43
C ILE A 115 -2.52 14.04 3.06
N VAL A 116 -1.37 14.34 2.47
CA VAL A 116 -0.44 13.34 1.96
C VAL A 116 0.13 12.51 3.12
N PHE A 117 0.51 13.17 4.23
CA PHE A 117 0.92 12.50 5.46
C PHE A 117 -0.17 11.58 6.02
N SER A 118 -1.42 12.06 6.08
CA SER A 118 -2.56 11.30 6.61
C SER A 118 -2.84 10.04 5.78
N ILE A 119 -2.79 10.13 4.44
CA ILE A 119 -2.96 8.99 3.54
C ILE A 119 -1.76 8.03 3.66
N ALA A 120 -0.52 8.53 3.75
CA ALA A 120 0.66 7.68 3.94
C ALA A 120 0.63 6.91 5.27
N MET A 121 0.25 7.57 6.36
CA MET A 121 0.06 6.93 7.67
C MET A 121 -1.02 5.85 7.61
N LEU A 122 -2.14 6.13 6.93
CA LEU A 122 -3.21 5.16 6.73
C LEU A 122 -2.71 3.89 6.00
N SER A 123 -1.94 4.03 4.93
CA SER A 123 -1.33 2.89 4.21
C SER A 123 -0.35 2.10 5.07
N LEU A 124 0.46 2.78 5.89
CA LEU A 124 1.33 2.11 6.85
C LEU A 124 0.52 1.32 7.90
N PHE A 125 -0.61 1.85 8.39
CA PHE A 125 -1.48 1.11 9.30
C PHE A 125 -2.10 -0.13 8.64
N TYR A 126 -2.48 -0.05 7.37
CA TYR A 126 -2.91 -1.23 6.60
C TYR A 126 -1.80 -2.28 6.52
N GLY A 127 -0.55 -1.85 6.29
CA GLY A 127 0.63 -2.71 6.35
C GLY A 127 0.79 -3.42 7.71
N PHE A 128 0.71 -2.69 8.83
CA PHE A 128 0.83 -3.29 10.16
C PHE A 128 -0.28 -4.27 10.51
N VAL A 129 -1.53 -3.94 10.17
CA VAL A 129 -2.65 -4.86 10.38
C VAL A 129 -2.47 -6.12 9.52
N SER A 130 -2.04 -5.95 8.28
CA SER A 130 -1.74 -7.05 7.37
C SER A 130 -0.65 -7.99 7.94
N LEU A 131 0.44 -7.43 8.47
CA LEU A 131 1.53 -8.19 9.11
C LEU A 131 1.03 -8.96 10.34
N LYS A 132 0.19 -8.33 11.17
CA LYS A 132 -0.43 -8.99 12.33
C LYS A 132 -1.31 -10.18 11.93
N LEU A 133 -2.10 -10.03 10.86
CA LEU A 133 -2.94 -11.12 10.35
C LEU A 133 -2.07 -12.30 9.87
N MET A 134 -1.05 -12.02 9.07
CA MET A 134 -0.12 -13.05 8.59
C MET A 134 0.63 -13.74 9.73
N PHE A 135 1.12 -12.99 10.71
CA PHE A 135 1.77 -13.55 11.90
C PHE A 135 0.86 -14.56 12.61
N ASN A 136 -0.40 -14.20 12.84
CA ASN A 136 -1.37 -15.10 13.48
C ASN A 136 -1.62 -16.37 12.64
N LEU A 137 -1.70 -16.24 11.31
CA LEU A 137 -1.89 -17.39 10.42
C LEU A 137 -0.68 -18.32 10.43
N PHE A 138 0.53 -17.79 10.34
CA PHE A 138 1.76 -18.58 10.43
C PHE A 138 1.87 -19.26 11.80
N ARG A 139 1.53 -18.55 12.89
CA ARG A 139 1.57 -19.08 14.24
C ARG A 139 0.60 -20.25 14.43
N GLN A 140 -0.63 -20.12 13.92
CA GLN A 140 -1.64 -21.19 14.00
C GLN A 140 -1.26 -22.42 13.18
N ARG A 141 -0.60 -22.24 12.03
CA ARG A 141 -0.36 -23.32 11.06
C ARG A 141 0.99 -24.03 11.22
N PHE A 142 2.05 -23.27 11.52
CA PHE A 142 3.42 -23.76 11.58
C PHE A 142 4.07 -23.57 12.96
N GLY A 143 3.39 -22.88 13.88
CA GLY A 143 3.88 -22.60 15.23
C GLY A 143 4.65 -21.28 15.35
N ASP A 144 4.98 -20.95 16.59
CA ASP A 144 5.44 -19.62 16.97
C ASP A 144 6.82 -19.25 16.40
N ARG A 145 7.76 -20.20 16.37
CA ARG A 145 9.13 -19.98 15.85
C ARG A 145 9.12 -19.62 14.36
N TRP A 146 8.33 -20.34 13.56
CA TRP A 146 8.21 -20.09 12.13
C TRP A 146 7.51 -18.77 11.85
N ALA A 147 6.51 -18.38 12.66
CA ALA A 147 5.86 -17.08 12.53
C ALA A 147 6.83 -15.92 12.75
N HIS A 148 7.65 -15.97 13.80
CA HIS A 148 8.66 -14.94 14.05
C HIS A 148 9.70 -14.88 12.92
N GLY A 149 10.19 -16.03 12.45
CA GLY A 149 11.13 -16.09 11.33
C GLY A 149 10.56 -15.51 10.03
N ALA A 150 9.32 -15.86 9.68
CA ALA A 150 8.64 -15.36 8.49
C ALA A 150 8.43 -13.84 8.54
N ILE A 151 8.02 -13.31 9.69
CA ILE A 151 7.85 -11.87 9.88
C ILE A 151 9.19 -11.14 9.83
N PHE A 152 10.21 -11.63 10.52
CA PHE A 152 11.56 -11.04 10.48
C PHE A 152 12.10 -10.99 9.04
N PHE A 153 11.96 -12.09 8.30
CA PHE A 153 12.34 -12.13 6.89
C PHE A 153 11.52 -11.14 6.05
N SER A 154 10.22 -11.02 6.30
CA SER A 154 9.38 -10.06 5.57
C SER A 154 9.76 -8.60 5.81
N LEU A 155 10.21 -8.26 7.01
CA LEU A 155 10.69 -6.92 7.34
C LEU A 155 12.02 -6.62 6.63
N ILE A 156 12.97 -7.57 6.63
CA ILE A 156 14.23 -7.42 5.88
C ILE A 156 13.94 -7.26 4.39
N LEU A 157 13.06 -8.10 3.83
CA LEU A 157 12.68 -8.01 2.43
C LEU A 157 11.96 -6.70 2.11
N SER A 158 11.20 -6.16 3.06
CA SER A 158 10.59 -4.83 2.94
C SER A 158 11.64 -3.73 2.90
N CYS A 159 12.69 -3.81 3.73
CA CYS A 159 13.80 -2.86 3.69
C CYS A 159 14.60 -2.97 2.38
N LEU A 160 14.81 -4.19 1.87
CA LEU A 160 15.46 -4.42 0.58
C LEU A 160 14.60 -3.93 -0.59
N GLY A 161 13.28 -4.18 -0.56
CA GLY A 161 12.34 -3.68 -1.55
C GLY A 161 12.28 -2.15 -1.57
N PHE A 162 12.33 -1.52 -0.40
CA PHE A 162 12.50 -0.08 -0.27
C PHE A 162 13.81 0.40 -0.90
N TYR A 163 14.94 -0.26 -0.64
CA TYR A 163 16.23 0.09 -1.22
C TYR A 163 16.22 -0.08 -2.75
N MET A 164 15.76 -1.21 -3.28
CA MET A 164 15.70 -1.49 -4.71
C MET A 164 14.76 -0.53 -5.45
N GLY A 165 13.56 -0.28 -4.91
CA GLY A 165 12.60 0.65 -5.49
C GLY A 165 13.07 2.10 -5.49
N ARG A 166 14.06 2.46 -4.67
CA ARG A 166 14.70 3.78 -4.68
C ARG A 166 15.96 3.80 -5.55
N ALA A 167 16.87 2.84 -5.38
CA ALA A 167 18.16 2.82 -6.09
C ALA A 167 18.00 2.55 -7.59
N ILE A 168 17.20 1.55 -7.97
CA ILE A 168 17.03 1.16 -9.38
C ILE A 168 16.20 2.22 -10.13
N LEU A 169 15.15 2.75 -9.49
CA LEU A 169 14.31 3.79 -10.11
C LEU A 169 15.01 5.15 -10.19
N SER A 170 15.94 5.43 -9.27
CA SER A 170 16.76 6.64 -9.28
C SER A 170 17.88 6.60 -10.31
N GLU A 171 18.51 5.44 -10.55
CA GLU A 171 19.59 5.32 -11.55
C GLU A 171 19.06 5.18 -12.99
N VAL A 172 17.88 4.56 -13.18
CA VAL A 172 17.25 4.43 -14.52
C VAL A 172 16.56 5.73 -14.97
N LYS A 173 16.30 6.69 -14.05
CA LYS A 173 15.73 8.01 -14.36
C LYS A 173 16.79 9.09 -14.71
N LEU A 174 17.74 8.79 -15.58
CA LEU A 174 18.43 9.84 -16.35
C LEU A 174 17.61 10.14 -17.60
N GLY A 175 16.53 10.92 -17.46
CA GLY A 175 15.94 11.54 -18.64
C GLY A 175 14.54 12.11 -18.47
N ASN A 176 13.55 11.33 -18.01
CA ASN A 176 12.16 11.80 -17.93
C ASN A 176 11.41 11.08 -16.82
N GLY A 177 10.90 11.85 -15.85
CA GLY A 177 10.30 11.36 -14.62
C GLY A 177 9.02 10.53 -14.82
N TYR A 178 8.96 9.46 -14.04
CA TYR A 178 7.80 8.65 -13.61
C TYR A 178 7.35 7.56 -14.59
N LEU A 179 7.72 6.31 -14.24
CA LEU A 179 7.01 5.12 -14.68
C LEU A 179 6.57 4.37 -13.43
N TYR A 180 5.26 4.32 -13.20
CA TYR A 180 4.69 3.48 -12.16
C TYR A 180 4.63 2.03 -12.66
N SER A 181 4.84 1.04 -11.78
CA SER A 181 4.88 -0.39 -12.17
C SER A 181 3.60 -0.88 -12.88
N TRP A 182 2.46 -0.22 -12.65
CA TRP A 182 1.18 -0.52 -13.29
C TRP A 182 0.97 0.12 -14.69
N GLU A 183 1.76 1.13 -15.07
CA GLU A 183 1.62 1.85 -16.35
C GLU A 183 2.25 1.04 -17.48
N VAL A 184 3.26 0.24 -17.17
CA VAL A 184 3.90 -0.72 -18.09
C VAL A 184 2.90 -1.76 -18.60
N PHE A 185 1.93 -2.15 -17.76
CA PHE A 185 0.90 -3.12 -18.14
C PHE A 185 -0.18 -2.53 -19.05
N TRP A 186 -0.45 -1.23 -18.94
CA TRP A 186 -1.50 -0.55 -19.71
C TRP A 186 -0.98 0.16 -20.97
N ASN A 187 0.30 0.53 -21.00
CA ASN A 187 0.93 1.24 -22.11
C ASN A 187 2.21 0.53 -22.58
N PRO A 188 2.09 -0.61 -23.27
CA PRO A 188 3.26 -1.35 -23.77
C PRO A 188 4.08 -0.57 -24.83
N HIS A 189 3.51 0.50 -25.41
CA HIS A 189 4.17 1.35 -26.40
C HIS A 189 5.23 2.30 -25.82
N LEU A 190 5.26 2.53 -24.50
CA LEU A 190 6.31 3.33 -23.84
C LEU A 190 7.68 2.63 -23.86
N LEU A 191 7.72 1.32 -24.11
CA LEU A 191 8.97 0.54 -24.22
C LEU A 191 9.64 0.65 -25.59
N SER A 192 8.92 1.05 -26.65
CA SER A 192 9.47 1.13 -28.02
C SER A 192 10.19 2.44 -28.33
N THR A 193 10.15 3.42 -27.41
CA THR A 193 10.89 4.69 -27.53
C THR A 193 12.22 4.69 -26.77
N LEU A 194 12.55 3.56 -26.12
CA LEU A 194 13.80 3.35 -25.36
C LEU A 194 14.87 2.57 -26.15
N TYR A 195 14.67 2.36 -27.46
CA TYR A 195 15.66 1.84 -28.40
C TYR A 195 15.84 2.79 -29.59
#